data_AF-A0A1H7BAS8-F1
#
_entry.id   AF-A0A1H7BAS8-F1
#
_cell.length_a   1.000
_cell.length_b   1.000
_cell.length_c   1.000
_cell.angle_alpha   90.00
_cell.angle_beta   90.00
_cell.angle_gamma   90.00
#
_symmetry.space_group_name_H-M   'P 1'
#
loop_
_entity.id
_entity.type
_entity.pdbx_description
1 polymer ?
#
loop_
_entity_poly.entity_id
_entity_poly.type
_entity_poly.pdbx_seq_one_letter_code
_entity_poly.pdbx_strand_id
1 'polypeptide(L)' 'MSNQPTLTLQFSLEEVNTILNALGGLPFVQVHELIGKVQAQAEAQLAQQNGQSPSLPQNQKMPSESDDARKSSE' A
#
# COMPACT_ATOMS: atom_id res chain seq x y z
N MET A 1 8.30 22.66 -14.12
CA MET A 1 8.39 21.53 -13.17
C MET A 1 9.56 20.67 -13.60
N SER A 2 10.69 20.73 -12.89
CA SER A 2 11.87 19.94 -13.24
C SER A 2 11.60 18.47 -12.93
N ASN A 3 11.55 17.62 -13.96
CA ASN A 3 11.31 16.19 -13.80
C ASN A 3 12.60 15.54 -13.27
N GLN A 4 12.79 15.51 -11.96
CA GLN A 4 13.96 14.86 -11.37
C GLN A 4 13.82 13.33 -11.54
N PRO A 5 14.86 12.64 -12.01
CA PRO A 5 14.82 11.19 -12.17
C PRO A 5 14.64 10.52 -10.80
N THR A 6 13.73 9.56 -10.72
CA THR A 6 13.55 8.70 -9.54
C THR A 6 14.42 7.45 -9.67
N LEU A 7 15.00 6.99 -8.56
CA LEU A 7 15.81 5.78 -8.48
C LEU A 7 15.25 4.87 -7.39
N THR A 8 15.00 3.61 -7.73
CA THR A 8 14.59 2.58 -6.77
C THR A 8 15.83 1.83 -6.29
N LEU A 9 16.05 1.80 -4.98
CA LEU A 9 17.14 1.07 -4.34
C LEU A 9 16.55 0.03 -3.39
N GLN A 10 17.15 -1.16 -3.36
CA GLN A 10 16.80 -2.20 -2.39
C GLN A 10 17.89 -2.27 -1.33
N PHE A 11 17.49 -2.23 -0.07
CA PHE A 11 18.36 -2.30 1.09
C PHE A 11 17.79 -3.31 2.08
N SER A 12 18.66 -3.96 2.82
CA SER A 12 18.31 -4.69 4.03
C SER A 12 17.94 -3.73 5.17
N LEU A 13 17.26 -4.25 6.20
CA LEU A 13 16.90 -3.47 7.38
C LEU A 13 18.14 -2.89 8.10
N GLU A 14 19.24 -3.63 8.14
CA GLU A 14 20.50 -3.18 8.76
C GLU A 14 21.13 -2.01 7.99
N GLU A 15 21.11 -2.07 6.65
CA GLU A 15 21.59 -0.98 5.79
C GLU A 15 20.71 0.27 5.95
N VAL A 16 19.38 0.10 6.01
CA VAL A 16 18.45 1.23 6.25
C VAL A 16 18.74 1.89 7.60
N ASN A 17 18.92 1.12 8.67
CA ASN A 17 19.26 1.67 9.99
C ASN A 17 20.59 2.44 9.95
N THR A 18 21.58 1.94 9.22
CA THR A 18 22.88 2.62 9.05
C THR A 18 22.71 3.96 8.33
N ILE A 19 21.91 4.00 7.27
CA ILE A 19 21.60 5.23 6.53
C ILE A 19 20.86 6.22 7.45
N LEU A 20 19.83 5.77 8.16
CA LEU A 20 19.07 6.62 9.09
C LEU A 20 19.96 7.20 10.20
N ASN A 21 20.87 6.40 10.76
CA ASN A 21 21.84 6.86 11.75
C ASN A 21 22.80 7.92 11.17
N ALA A 22 23.27 7.73 9.94
CA ALA A 22 24.12 8.70 9.26
C ALA A 22 23.36 10.03 9.00
N LEU A 23 22.08 9.95 8.61
CA LEU A 23 21.22 11.13 8.44
C LEU A 23 20.95 11.85 9.75
N GLY A 24 20.84 11.13 10.88
CA GLY A 24 20.69 11.70 12.22
C GLY A 24 21.88 12.56 12.67
N GLY A 25 23.05 12.42 12.03
CA GLY A 25 24.22 13.26 12.26
C GLY A 25 24.21 14.60 11.51
N LEU A 26 23.23 14.83 10.63
CA LEU A 26 23.11 16.06 9.83
C LEU A 26 22.08 17.03 10.42
N PRO A 27 22.12 18.34 10.06
CA PRO A 27 21.12 19.30 10.51
C PRO A 27 19.71 18.88 10.09
N PHE A 28 18.76 18.89 11.05
CA PHE A 28 17.39 18.42 10.84
C PHE A 28 16.71 19.01 9.59
N VAL A 29 16.91 20.31 9.35
CA VAL A 29 16.37 21.05 8.17
C VAL A 29 16.75 20.44 6.82
N GLN A 30 17.85 19.69 6.76
CA GLN A 30 18.32 19.06 5.52
C GLN A 30 17.76 17.63 5.34
N VAL A 31 17.42 16.95 6.44
CA VAL A 31 17.13 15.51 6.42
C VAL A 31 15.67 15.15 6.70
N HIS A 32 14.87 16.03 7.29
CA HIS A 32 13.49 15.70 7.70
C HIS A 32 12.62 15.22 6.53
N GLU A 33 12.70 15.89 5.37
CA GLU A 33 11.99 15.47 4.15
C GLU A 33 12.45 14.11 3.64
N LEU A 34 13.76 13.84 3.72
CA LEU A 34 14.33 12.58 3.24
C LEU A 34 13.91 11.42 4.14
N ILE A 35 14.00 11.59 5.46
CA ILE A 35 13.58 10.60 6.45
C ILE A 35 12.09 10.31 6.30
N GLY A 36 11.24 11.35 6.16
CA GLY A 36 9.80 11.17 5.94
C GLY A 36 9.50 10.35 4.67
N LYS A 37 10.23 10.58 3.58
CA LYS A 37 10.08 9.79 2.34
C LYS A 37 10.51 8.33 2.51
N VAL A 38 11.57 8.06 3.26
CA VAL A 38 12.02 6.69 3.55
C VAL A 38 10.98 5.97 4.41
N GLN A 39 10.46 6.64 5.43
CA GLN A 39 9.43 6.09 6.31
C GLN A 39 8.14 5.75 5.55
N ALA A 40 7.63 6.66 4.72
CA ALA A 40 6.43 6.44 3.92
C ALA A 40 6.59 5.23 2.97
N GLN A 41 7.77 5.05 2.38
CA GLN A 41 8.05 3.89 1.52
C GLN A 41 8.09 2.59 2.32
N ALA A 42 8.68 2.60 3.52
CA ALA A 42 8.73 1.42 4.40
C ALA A 42 7.33 1.00 4.87
N GLU A 43 6.49 1.97 5.28
CA GLU A 43 5.11 1.73 5.69
C GLU A 43 4.27 1.14 4.53
N ALA A 44 4.43 1.66 3.31
CA ALA A 44 3.74 1.12 2.13
C ALA A 44 4.15 -0.32 1.83
N GLN A 45 5.44 -0.66 1.97
CA GLN A 45 5.95 -2.02 1.77
C GLN A 45 5.45 -2.99 2.85
N LEU A 46 5.39 -2.54 4.12
CA LEU A 46 4.83 -3.33 5.23
C LEU A 46 3.32 -3.56 5.06
N ALA A 47 2.56 -2.55 4.63
CA ALA A 47 1.13 -2.68 4.36
C ALA A 47 0.83 -3.69 3.25
N GLN A 48 1.69 -3.74 2.20
CA GLN A 48 1.58 -4.73 1.13
C GLN A 48 1.91 -6.16 1.61
N GLN A 49 2.88 -6.32 2.51
CA GLN A 49 3.20 -7.63 3.10
C GLN A 49 2.07 -8.17 3.99
N ASN A 50 1.32 -7.30 4.65
CA ASN A 50 0.22 -7.69 5.54
C ASN A 50 -1.10 -8.05 4.83
N GLY A 51 -1.10 -8.15 3.49
CA GLY A 51 -2.14 -8.87 2.76
C GLY A 51 -3.56 -8.29 2.87
N GLN A 52 -3.72 -6.99 3.13
CA GLN A 52 -5.00 -6.33 2.92
C GLN A 52 -5.25 -6.20 1.41
N SER A 53 -5.61 -7.33 0.80
CA SER A 53 -6.27 -7.34 -0.50
C SER A 53 -7.54 -6.51 -0.35
N PRO A 54 -7.77 -5.48 -1.17
CA PRO A 54 -9.08 -4.84 -1.23
C PRO A 54 -10.07 -5.92 -1.63
N SER A 55 -10.82 -6.45 -0.66
CA SER A 55 -11.91 -7.37 -0.90
C SER A 55 -12.90 -6.64 -1.80
N LEU A 56 -13.02 -7.09 -3.05
CA LEU A 56 -14.02 -6.55 -3.98
C LEU A 56 -15.41 -6.64 -3.32
N PRO A 57 -16.25 -5.60 -3.42
CA PRO A 57 -17.63 -5.68 -2.95
C PRO A 57 -18.37 -6.77 -3.72
N GLN A 58 -18.68 -7.87 -3.02
CA GLN A 58 -19.33 -9.07 -3.51
C GLN A 58 -20.85 -8.84 -3.70
N ASN A 59 -21.23 -7.79 -4.41
CA ASN A 59 -22.63 -7.45 -4.63
C ASN A 59 -22.96 -7.27 -6.12
N GLN A 60 -22.42 -8.16 -6.96
CA GLN A 60 -22.88 -8.36 -8.34
C GLN A 60 -23.21 -9.84 -8.56
N LYS A 61 -24.37 -10.27 -8.03
CA LYS A 61 -25.14 -11.38 -8.60
C LYS A 61 -26.62 -10.99 -8.63
N MET A 62 -26.99 -10.26 -9.67
CA MET A 62 -28.29 -10.32 -10.35
C MET A 62 -27.97 -10.13 -11.84
N PRO A 63 -28.68 -10.73 -12.82
CA PRO A 63 -29.97 -11.44 -12.82
C PRO A 63 -29.75 -12.94 -13.23
N SER A 64 -30.70 -13.86 -13.46
CA SER A 64 -31.99 -13.82 -14.14
C SER A 64 -32.78 -15.12 -13.86
N GLU A 65 -34.10 -14.98 -13.78
CA GLU A 65 -35.16 -15.86 -14.32
C GLU A 65 -35.32 -17.34 -13.90
N SER A 66 -36.61 -17.65 -13.65
CA SER A 66 -37.30 -18.90 -14.00
C SER A 66 -37.05 -20.13 -13.13
N ASP A 67 -37.88 -20.30 -12.09
CA ASP A 67 -38.73 -21.49 -11.88
C ASP A 67 -39.44 -21.37 -10.52
N ASP A 68 -40.71 -20.95 -10.47
CA ASP A 68 -41.69 -21.55 -9.56
C ASP A 68 -43.11 -21.16 -9.96
N ALA A 69 -43.53 -21.68 -11.11
CA ALA A 69 -44.95 -21.88 -11.36
C ALA A 69 -45.35 -23.19 -10.67
N ARG A 70 -45.87 -23.13 -9.44
CA ARG A 70 -46.75 -24.13 -8.79
C ARG A 70 -47.00 -23.63 -7.36
N LYS A 71 -48.16 -23.11 -7.00
CA LYS A 71 -49.38 -23.92 -6.86
C LYS A 71 -50.54 -22.96 -6.53
N SER A 72 -51.44 -22.74 -7.50
CA SER A 72 -52.86 -22.62 -7.19
C SER A 72 -53.31 -23.79 -6.30
N SER A 73 -54.33 -23.54 -5.48
CA SER A 73 -55.04 -24.50 -4.61
C SER A 73 -54.42 -24.63 -3.22
N GLU A 74 -55.00 -23.97 -2.22
CA GLU A 74 -56.23 -24.42 -1.54
C GLU A 74 -56.99 -23.26 -0.90
#